data_AF-A0AAN6UAV3-F1
#
_entry.id   AF-A0AAN6UAV3-F1
#
_cell.length_a   1.000
_cell.length_b   1.000
_cell.length_c   1.000
_cell.angle_alpha   90.00
_cell.angle_beta   90.00
_cell.angle_gamma   90.00
#
_symmetry.space_group_name_H-M   'P 1'
#
loop_
_entity.id
_entity.type
_entity.pdbx_description
1 polymer ?
#
loop_
_entity_poly.entity_id
_entity_poly.type
_entity_poly.pdbx_seq_one_letter_code
_entity_poly.pdbx_strand_id
1 'polypeptide(L)'
;MKGLVPGRRRATSNASSRSSTGEANDSFEDDTLVVEPDQGNVLSHIISQLRPGADLSKVVLPTFILEPRSMLERITNFMCHPEMLLPIPEIDDPLARFVAVVKFYLSGWHIRPPGVKKPLNPVLGEIFTCYWDFPDNTRAYYISEQTSHHPPKSSYFYMVPGHHIRVDGTLKPRSKFLGNSAASMMEGTAILSILNRGKDPLKGERYILTQPNMYARGILFGKMKYELGDHSFVRCPETGLSADIDFKTKGWVSGTYNAIGGFIKNDHTGEILYELSGLWSEEMFIKDVKTGQKEMFFNALKSRPSPPICRPLAEQEERESQRLWAKTAQAVKDRNHELATEEKTKIEEAQREEAAKRANDGVEWHPRLFRRVRGGPGGPEEGEEDLEWIINATIDGATPEKQAAQIMAIYPIVKGQIFNQKNAIPPRASHDHSGRPKDLDGGQYDLIDFGDDSPAQQQASSRKQSPSQGNSPPLDPSHRSTAEIQEMLSSTGARANEGPLIDFHEDVKKDLPSSIKRPDSIESDDEFVDAQG
;
A
#
# COMPACT_ATOMS: atom_id res chain seq x y z
N MET A 1 -9.55 -66.97 -3.68
CA MET A 1 -9.14 -67.94 -4.73
C MET A 1 -9.97 -67.68 -5.98
N LYS A 2 -9.30 -67.41 -7.13
CA LYS A 2 -9.77 -67.45 -8.55
C LYS A 2 -11.07 -66.65 -8.88
N GLY A 3 -11.11 -65.59 -9.69
CA GLY A 3 -10.34 -65.19 -10.87
C GLY A 3 -11.20 -65.36 -12.12
N LEU A 4 -11.55 -64.27 -12.83
CA LEU A 4 -11.43 -64.13 -14.30
C LEU A 4 -11.93 -62.75 -14.80
N VAL A 5 -11.18 -62.22 -15.76
CA VAL A 5 -11.44 -61.04 -16.61
C VAL A 5 -11.94 -61.53 -17.98
N PRO A 6 -12.72 -60.73 -18.73
CA PRO A 6 -12.27 -60.18 -20.02
C PRO A 6 -12.68 -58.68 -20.13
N GLY A 7 -12.05 -57.76 -20.86
CA GLY A 7 -11.14 -57.82 -22.00
C GLY A 7 -11.51 -56.68 -22.97
N ARG A 8 -10.79 -55.54 -22.90
CA ARG A 8 -10.52 -54.47 -23.89
C ARG A 8 -11.63 -53.99 -24.87
N ARG A 9 -11.81 -52.66 -24.92
CA ARG A 9 -11.47 -51.83 -26.11
C ARG A 9 -11.09 -50.40 -25.71
N ARG A 10 -10.11 -49.88 -26.45
CA ARG A 10 -9.30 -48.68 -26.23
C ARG A 10 -9.83 -47.61 -27.20
N ALA A 11 -10.12 -46.40 -26.72
CA ALA A 11 -10.21 -45.21 -27.55
C ALA A 11 -9.32 -44.14 -26.91
N THR A 12 -8.25 -43.85 -27.62
CA THR A 12 -7.25 -42.82 -27.33
C THR A 12 -7.80 -41.44 -27.69
N SER A 13 -7.67 -40.47 -26.79
CA SER A 13 -7.44 -39.08 -27.18
C SER A 13 -6.37 -38.49 -26.26
N ASN A 14 -5.25 -38.12 -26.88
CA ASN A 14 -4.16 -37.40 -26.25
C ASN A 14 -4.59 -35.94 -26.08
N ALA A 15 -4.59 -35.45 -24.84
CA ALA A 15 -4.39 -34.03 -24.55
C ALA A 15 -3.37 -33.94 -23.42
N SER A 16 -2.12 -33.73 -23.80
CA SER A 16 -0.99 -33.54 -22.93
C SER A 16 -0.97 -32.10 -22.40
N SER A 17 -1.40 -31.89 -21.17
CA SER A 17 -1.01 -30.73 -20.36
C SER A 17 -0.19 -31.25 -19.17
N ARG A 18 1.14 -31.30 -19.34
CA ARG A 18 2.07 -31.58 -18.25
C ARG A 18 2.02 -30.42 -17.26
N SER A 19 1.29 -30.61 -16.16
CA SER A 19 1.47 -29.85 -14.93
C SER A 19 2.78 -30.30 -14.28
N SER A 20 3.81 -29.46 -14.31
CA SER A 20 4.97 -29.65 -13.44
C SER A 20 4.57 -29.26 -12.02
N THR A 21 4.22 -30.26 -11.22
CA THR A 21 4.19 -30.17 -9.76
C THR A 21 5.63 -29.94 -9.28
N GLY A 22 5.98 -28.67 -9.07
CA GLY A 22 7.14 -28.28 -8.28
C GLY A 22 6.82 -28.45 -6.80
N GLU A 23 7.73 -29.09 -6.09
CA GLU A 23 7.63 -29.49 -4.69
C GLU A 23 7.26 -28.30 -3.79
N ALA A 24 6.21 -28.49 -3.00
CA ALA A 24 5.84 -27.58 -1.93
C ALA A 24 6.88 -27.67 -0.81
N ASN A 25 7.75 -26.67 -0.74
CA ASN A 25 8.55 -26.43 0.44
C ASN A 25 7.68 -25.64 1.43
N ASP A 26 7.06 -26.39 2.35
CA ASP A 26 6.22 -25.89 3.43
C ASP A 26 7.13 -25.34 4.54
N SER A 27 7.58 -24.09 4.37
CA SER A 27 8.21 -23.32 5.43
C SER A 27 7.49 -21.98 5.50
N PHE A 28 6.74 -21.76 6.58
CA PHE A 28 6.16 -20.46 6.93
C PHE A 28 7.20 -19.36 6.73
N GLU A 29 6.91 -18.48 5.77
CA GLU A 29 7.80 -17.48 5.20
C GLU A 29 8.33 -16.54 6.30
N ASP A 30 9.65 -16.40 6.36
CA ASP A 30 10.33 -15.50 7.30
C ASP A 30 9.90 -14.05 7.02
N ASP A 31 9.17 -13.43 7.96
CA ASP A 31 8.84 -11.99 7.94
C ASP A 31 10.12 -11.11 8.00
N THR A 32 11.30 -11.72 8.08
CA THR A 32 12.58 -11.03 7.99
C THR A 32 13.16 -11.03 6.58
N LEU A 33 13.54 -9.84 6.11
CA LEU A 33 14.41 -9.73 4.95
C LEU A 33 15.86 -9.81 5.43
N VAL A 34 16.56 -10.88 5.04
CA VAL A 34 18.02 -10.92 5.11
C VAL A 34 18.54 -10.19 3.88
N VAL A 35 19.14 -9.03 4.11
CA VAL A 35 19.76 -8.22 3.06
C VAL A 35 21.23 -8.59 2.98
N GLU A 36 21.73 -8.79 1.77
CA GLU A 36 23.14 -9.02 1.52
C GLU A 36 23.98 -7.82 2.03
N PRO A 37 25.19 -8.04 2.57
CA PRO A 37 25.94 -6.97 3.24
C PRO A 37 26.20 -5.72 2.39
N ASP A 38 26.44 -5.90 1.09
CA ASP A 38 26.62 -4.83 0.10
C ASP A 38 25.35 -3.99 -0.09
N GLN A 39 24.19 -4.64 -0.18
CA GLN A 39 22.88 -4.00 -0.30
C GLN A 39 22.49 -3.27 1.00
N GLY A 40 22.89 -3.83 2.15
CA GLY A 40 22.70 -3.20 3.47
C GLY A 40 23.48 -1.89 3.61
N ASN A 41 24.68 -1.81 3.03
CA ASN A 41 25.51 -0.60 3.05
C ASN A 41 24.90 0.53 2.21
N VAL A 42 24.37 0.21 1.02
CA VAL A 42 23.68 1.18 0.16
C VAL A 42 22.45 1.77 0.87
N LEU A 43 21.63 0.91 1.48
CA LEU A 43 20.45 1.35 2.21
C LEU A 43 20.82 2.21 3.43
N SER A 44 21.86 1.81 4.17
CA SER A 44 22.36 2.58 5.31
C SER A 44 22.89 3.96 4.91
N HIS A 45 23.56 4.06 3.76
CA HIS A 45 24.06 5.34 3.24
C HIS A 45 22.92 6.28 2.80
N ILE A 46 21.88 5.76 2.13
CA ILE A 46 20.71 6.57 1.77
C ILE A 46 19.99 7.07 3.03
N ILE A 47 19.81 6.18 4.00
CA ILE A 47 19.06 6.49 5.21
C ILE A 47 19.84 7.44 6.14
N SER A 48 21.17 7.33 6.22
CA SER A 48 21.98 8.21 7.09
C SER A 48 21.92 9.69 6.70
N GLN A 49 21.51 9.99 5.46
CA GLN A 49 21.28 11.34 4.97
C GLN A 49 19.91 11.90 5.38
N LEU A 50 19.01 11.07 5.92
CA LEU A 50 17.65 11.45 6.26
C LEU A 50 17.52 11.89 7.73
N ARG A 51 16.74 12.93 7.96
CA ARG A 51 16.33 13.36 9.31
C ARG A 51 15.03 12.66 9.70
N PRO A 52 14.85 12.23 10.96
CA PRO A 52 13.56 11.71 11.43
C PRO A 52 12.41 12.67 11.10
N GLY A 53 11.33 12.13 10.54
CA GLY A 53 10.18 12.87 10.00
C GLY A 53 10.27 13.18 8.50
N ALA A 54 11.40 12.93 7.84
CA ALA A 54 11.56 13.18 6.40
C ALA A 54 10.54 12.38 5.56
N ASP A 55 10.07 13.02 4.49
CA ASP A 55 9.18 12.40 3.50
C ASP A 55 9.99 11.49 2.57
N LEU A 56 9.70 10.19 2.65
CA LEU A 56 10.39 9.16 1.86
C LEU A 56 9.89 9.07 0.42
N SER A 57 8.79 9.74 0.05
CA SER A 57 8.28 9.71 -1.32
C SER A 57 9.23 10.35 -2.34
N LYS A 58 10.14 11.20 -1.87
CA LYS A 58 11.17 11.89 -2.68
C LYS A 58 12.52 11.16 -2.68
N VAL A 59 12.63 10.05 -1.95
CA VAL A 59 13.86 9.28 -1.81
C VAL A 59 13.81 8.06 -2.72
N VAL A 60 14.81 7.90 -3.58
CA VAL A 60 14.93 6.71 -4.43
C VAL A 60 15.41 5.54 -3.58
N LEU A 61 14.51 4.60 -3.31
CA LEU A 61 14.86 3.38 -2.58
C LEU A 61 15.46 2.33 -3.53
N PRO A 62 16.42 1.51 -3.07
CA PRO A 62 17.05 0.47 -3.89
C PRO A 62 16.07 -0.56 -4.45
N THR A 63 16.35 -1.13 -5.62
CA THR A 63 15.45 -2.09 -6.28
C THR A 63 15.34 -3.43 -5.57
N PHE A 64 16.31 -3.80 -4.72
CA PHE A 64 16.26 -5.06 -3.98
C PHE A 64 15.14 -5.12 -2.93
N ILE A 65 14.59 -3.97 -2.50
CA ILE A 65 13.41 -3.93 -1.63
C ILE A 65 12.09 -3.86 -2.40
N LEU A 66 12.10 -3.96 -3.73
CA LEU A 66 10.87 -3.91 -4.52
C LEU A 66 10.22 -5.30 -4.64
N GLU A 67 8.89 -5.31 -4.61
CA GLU A 67 8.11 -6.43 -5.17
C GLU A 67 7.81 -6.15 -6.66
N PRO A 68 7.63 -7.18 -7.50
CA PRO A 68 7.43 -7.02 -8.93
C PRO A 68 5.97 -6.70 -9.29
N ARG A 69 5.31 -5.82 -8.52
CA ARG A 69 3.92 -5.38 -8.72
C ARG A 69 3.79 -3.88 -8.45
N SER A 70 2.96 -3.23 -9.25
CA SER A 70 2.49 -1.87 -9.00
C SER A 70 1.59 -1.84 -7.77
N MET A 71 1.54 -0.70 -7.07
CA MET A 71 0.57 -0.48 -5.99
C MET A 71 -0.88 -0.70 -6.47
N LEU A 72 -1.18 -0.35 -7.73
CA LEU A 72 -2.51 -0.55 -8.32
C LEU A 72 -2.92 -2.03 -8.36
N GLU A 73 -1.96 -2.93 -8.60
CA GLU A 73 -2.17 -4.38 -8.50
C GLU A 73 -2.16 -4.85 -7.05
N ARG A 74 -1.27 -4.31 -6.20
CA ARG A 74 -1.17 -4.71 -4.78
C ARG A 74 -2.48 -4.50 -4.00
N ILE A 75 -3.27 -3.48 -4.35
CA ILE A 75 -4.59 -3.23 -3.75
C ILE A 75 -5.51 -4.45 -3.86
N THR A 76 -5.41 -5.26 -4.93
CA THR A 76 -6.31 -6.40 -5.12
C THR A 76 -6.14 -7.50 -4.09
N ASN A 77 -5.04 -7.48 -3.32
CA ASN A 77 -4.87 -8.37 -2.17
C ASN A 77 -6.01 -8.22 -1.16
N PHE A 78 -6.65 -7.05 -1.05
CA PHE A 78 -7.79 -6.85 -0.15
C PHE A 78 -9.06 -7.60 -0.58
N MET A 79 -9.13 -8.03 -1.85
CA MET A 79 -10.27 -8.73 -2.43
C MET A 79 -10.01 -10.23 -2.63
N CYS A 80 -8.96 -10.78 -1.98
CA CYS A 80 -8.53 -12.15 -2.21
C CYS A 80 -9.37 -13.22 -1.49
N HIS A 81 -10.34 -12.84 -0.65
CA HIS A 81 -11.26 -13.76 0.03
C HIS A 81 -12.72 -13.54 -0.39
N PRO A 82 -13.06 -13.78 -1.67
CA PRO A 82 -14.43 -13.64 -2.15
C PRO A 82 -15.40 -14.55 -1.39
N GLU A 83 -14.97 -15.72 -0.91
CA GLU A 83 -15.81 -16.62 -0.11
C GLU A 83 -16.32 -16.00 1.19
N MET A 84 -15.64 -14.97 1.71
CA MET A 84 -16.08 -14.19 2.87
C MET A 84 -16.96 -13.00 2.48
N LEU A 85 -16.77 -12.47 1.26
CA LEU A 85 -17.44 -11.27 0.76
C LEU A 85 -18.81 -11.58 0.12
N LEU A 86 -18.85 -12.58 -0.76
CA LEU A 86 -20.00 -12.90 -1.61
C LEU A 86 -21.30 -13.22 -0.85
N PRO A 87 -21.28 -13.86 0.34
CA PRO A 87 -22.50 -14.16 1.09
C PRO A 87 -23.07 -12.98 1.90
N ILE A 88 -22.28 -11.92 2.15
CA ILE A 88 -22.67 -10.81 3.05
C ILE A 88 -24.04 -10.18 2.69
N PRO A 89 -24.37 -9.93 1.41
CA PRO A 89 -25.64 -9.32 1.01
C PRO A 89 -26.89 -10.14 1.37
N GLU A 90 -26.74 -11.45 1.58
CA GLU A 90 -27.82 -12.40 1.92
C GLU A 90 -28.05 -12.52 3.44
N ILE A 91 -27.19 -11.91 4.27
CA ILE A 91 -27.34 -11.94 5.73
C ILE A 91 -28.35 -10.87 6.12
N ASP A 92 -29.50 -11.24 6.68
CA ASP A 92 -30.54 -10.26 7.04
C ASP A 92 -30.29 -9.54 8.37
N ASP A 93 -29.80 -10.25 9.39
CA ASP A 93 -29.50 -9.64 10.68
C ASP A 93 -28.37 -8.59 10.54
N PRO A 94 -28.62 -7.32 10.89
CA PRO A 94 -27.63 -6.25 10.70
C PRO A 94 -26.32 -6.49 11.46
N LEU A 95 -26.38 -7.06 12.67
CA LEU A 95 -25.19 -7.33 13.47
C LEU A 95 -24.36 -8.46 12.87
N ALA A 96 -25.00 -9.58 12.50
CA ALA A 96 -24.33 -10.70 11.84
C ALA A 96 -23.71 -10.28 10.51
N ARG A 97 -24.40 -9.43 9.74
CA ARG A 97 -23.89 -8.87 8.48
C ARG A 97 -22.67 -7.97 8.72
N PHE A 98 -22.74 -7.09 9.72
CA PHE A 98 -21.61 -6.26 10.11
C PHE A 98 -20.40 -7.09 10.57
N VAL A 99 -20.61 -8.13 11.38
CA VAL A 99 -19.57 -9.09 11.78
C VAL A 99 -18.93 -9.75 10.55
N ALA A 100 -19.72 -10.13 9.54
CA ALA A 100 -19.21 -10.69 8.29
C ALA A 100 -18.37 -9.68 7.48
N VAL A 101 -18.76 -8.40 7.44
CA VAL A 101 -17.95 -7.34 6.83
C VAL A 101 -16.62 -7.16 7.55
N VAL A 102 -16.62 -7.14 8.89
CA VAL A 102 -15.38 -7.07 9.69
C VAL A 102 -14.48 -8.28 9.44
N LYS A 103 -15.06 -9.48 9.27
CA LYS A 103 -14.33 -10.69 8.92
C LYS A 103 -13.66 -10.58 7.55
N PHE A 104 -14.40 -10.15 6.53
CA PHE A 104 -13.87 -9.90 5.20
C PHE A 104 -12.73 -8.88 5.25
N TYR A 105 -12.95 -7.74 5.92
CA TYR A 105 -11.93 -6.70 6.11
C TYR A 105 -10.63 -7.26 6.72
N LEU A 106 -10.73 -8.02 7.82
CA LEU A 106 -9.55 -8.57 8.49
C LEU A 106 -8.83 -9.64 7.66
N SER A 107 -9.56 -10.37 6.81
CA SER A 107 -8.97 -11.43 5.98
C SER A 107 -7.95 -10.93 4.95
N GLY A 108 -8.04 -9.67 4.50
CA GLY A 108 -7.19 -9.12 3.43
C GLY A 108 -5.76 -8.74 3.84
N TRP A 109 -5.43 -8.71 5.13
CA TRP A 109 -4.17 -8.13 5.62
C TRP A 109 -2.99 -9.10 5.64
N HIS A 110 -3.23 -10.41 5.65
CA HIS A 110 -2.16 -11.40 5.75
C HIS A 110 -1.36 -11.59 4.45
N ILE A 111 -1.88 -11.14 3.30
CA ILE A 111 -1.24 -11.29 1.99
C ILE A 111 -0.07 -10.32 1.84
N ARG A 112 1.14 -10.85 1.98
CA ARG A 112 2.39 -10.10 1.86
C ARG A 112 3.47 -10.93 1.16
N PRO A 113 4.39 -10.29 0.43
CA PRO A 113 5.58 -10.97 -0.05
C PRO A 113 6.47 -11.37 1.14
N PRO A 114 7.33 -12.39 0.98
CA PRO A 114 8.32 -12.74 1.99
C PRO A 114 9.30 -11.57 2.23
N GLY A 115 9.55 -11.29 3.50
CA GLY A 115 10.36 -10.15 3.95
C GLY A 115 9.73 -8.76 3.71
N VAL A 116 10.54 -7.72 3.89
CA VAL A 116 10.14 -6.32 3.72
C VAL A 116 10.29 -5.90 2.26
N LYS A 117 9.17 -5.85 1.53
CA LYS A 117 9.13 -5.36 0.14
C LYS A 117 8.11 -4.25 -0.05
N LYS A 118 8.41 -3.34 -0.95
CA LYS A 118 7.57 -2.21 -1.35
C LYS A 118 7.08 -2.40 -2.80
N PRO A 119 5.80 -2.19 -3.11
CA PRO A 119 5.33 -2.15 -4.49
C PRO A 119 5.96 -1.01 -5.28
N LEU A 120 5.97 -1.16 -6.60
CA LEU A 120 6.31 -0.08 -7.52
C LEU A 120 5.35 1.08 -7.31
N ASN A 121 5.89 2.30 -7.22
CA ASN A 121 5.08 3.51 -7.10
C ASN A 121 4.45 3.80 -8.46
N PRO A 122 3.11 3.81 -8.60
CA PRO A 122 2.52 3.97 -9.91
C PRO A 122 2.83 5.35 -10.51
N VAL A 123 3.04 5.39 -11.83
CA VAL A 123 3.18 6.67 -12.54
C VAL A 123 1.82 7.36 -12.64
N LEU A 124 1.81 8.68 -12.82
CA LEU A 124 0.55 9.43 -13.00
C LEU A 124 -0.24 8.88 -14.20
N GLY A 125 -1.52 8.56 -13.99
CA GLY A 125 -2.38 7.98 -15.04
C GLY A 125 -2.09 6.52 -15.40
N GLU A 126 -1.27 5.82 -14.63
CA GLU A 126 -1.17 4.36 -14.71
C GLU A 126 -2.53 3.72 -14.40
N ILE A 127 -2.85 2.62 -15.10
CA ILE A 127 -4.12 1.91 -14.97
C ILE A 127 -3.86 0.43 -14.64
N PHE A 128 -4.68 -0.17 -13.79
CA PHE A 128 -4.72 -1.62 -13.63
C PHE A 128 -6.17 -2.13 -13.68
N THR A 129 -6.39 -3.23 -14.38
CA THR A 129 -7.69 -3.90 -14.43
C THR A 129 -7.53 -5.40 -14.30
N CYS A 130 -8.46 -6.03 -13.59
CA CYS A 130 -8.53 -7.48 -13.46
C CYS A 130 -9.95 -7.94 -13.13
N TYR A 131 -10.15 -9.26 -13.08
CA TYR A 131 -11.44 -9.87 -12.74
C TYR A 131 -11.25 -11.18 -11.98
N TRP A 132 -12.33 -11.67 -11.39
CA TRP A 132 -12.40 -13.01 -10.76
C TRP A 132 -13.60 -13.76 -11.30
N ASP A 133 -13.41 -15.02 -11.65
CA ASP A 133 -14.49 -15.95 -11.97
C ASP A 133 -14.84 -16.78 -10.75
N PHE A 134 -16.13 -16.82 -10.39
CA PHE A 134 -16.61 -17.54 -9.23
C PHE A 134 -17.32 -18.86 -9.62
N PRO A 135 -17.38 -19.84 -8.69
CA PRO A 135 -17.99 -21.15 -8.98
C PRO A 135 -19.47 -21.11 -9.39
N ASP A 136 -20.19 -20.06 -9.03
CA ASP A 136 -21.60 -19.84 -9.41
C ASP A 136 -21.77 -19.17 -10.79
N ASN A 137 -20.67 -19.01 -11.54
CA ASN A 137 -20.60 -18.32 -12.83
C ASN A 137 -20.85 -16.81 -12.77
N THR A 138 -20.82 -16.21 -11.58
CA THR A 138 -20.74 -14.75 -11.44
C THR A 138 -19.28 -14.30 -11.55
N ARG A 139 -19.08 -12.98 -11.70
CA ARG A 139 -17.78 -12.37 -11.91
C ARG A 139 -17.64 -11.08 -11.11
N ALA A 140 -16.46 -10.88 -10.54
CA ALA A 140 -16.02 -9.58 -10.03
C ALA A 140 -15.18 -8.83 -11.06
N TYR A 141 -15.30 -7.51 -11.08
CA TYR A 141 -14.54 -6.63 -11.96
C TYR A 141 -13.80 -5.59 -11.13
N TYR A 142 -12.55 -5.31 -11.47
CA TYR A 142 -11.71 -4.31 -10.80
C TYR A 142 -11.09 -3.35 -11.82
N ILE A 143 -11.10 -2.06 -11.47
CA ILE A 143 -10.48 -0.98 -12.23
C ILE A 143 -9.78 -0.04 -11.24
N SER A 144 -8.53 0.33 -11.50
CA SER A 144 -7.85 1.37 -10.74
C SER A 144 -7.00 2.27 -11.62
N GLU A 145 -6.76 3.48 -11.11
CA GLU A 145 -5.95 4.51 -11.75
C GLU A 145 -5.13 5.27 -10.71
N GLN A 146 -3.91 5.63 -11.06
CA GLN A 146 -3.12 6.58 -10.28
C GLN A 146 -3.60 8.02 -10.54
N THR A 147 -4.44 8.54 -9.65
CA THR A 147 -5.10 9.84 -9.80
C THR A 147 -4.20 11.02 -9.41
N SER A 148 -3.15 10.79 -8.62
CA SER A 148 -2.14 11.79 -8.24
C SER A 148 -0.79 11.14 -7.99
N HIS A 149 0.31 11.85 -8.28
CA HIS A 149 1.68 11.36 -8.03
C HIS A 149 2.39 12.12 -6.90
N HIS A 150 2.13 13.42 -6.75
CA HIS A 150 2.66 14.24 -5.66
C HIS A 150 1.53 15.07 -5.00
N PRO A 151 1.00 14.63 -3.84
CA PRO A 151 1.27 13.36 -3.17
C PRO A 151 0.70 12.14 -3.94
N PRO A 152 1.21 10.92 -3.72
CA PRO A 152 0.73 9.73 -4.42
C PRO A 152 -0.68 9.36 -3.94
N LYS A 153 -1.62 9.24 -4.88
CA LYS A 153 -2.99 8.76 -4.63
C LYS A 153 -3.44 7.85 -5.75
N SER A 154 -4.07 6.75 -5.38
CA SER A 154 -4.67 5.78 -6.30
C SER A 154 -6.16 5.68 -6.01
N SER A 155 -6.98 5.64 -7.04
CA SER A 155 -8.42 5.37 -6.90
C SER A 155 -8.75 4.03 -7.53
N TYR A 156 -9.66 3.29 -6.91
CA TYR A 156 -10.05 1.96 -7.37
C TYR A 156 -11.55 1.74 -7.22
N PHE A 157 -12.06 0.89 -8.10
CA PHE A 157 -13.43 0.45 -8.19
C PHE A 157 -13.44 -1.08 -8.29
N TYR A 158 -14.28 -1.73 -7.52
CA TYR A 158 -14.53 -3.16 -7.56
C TYR A 158 -16.03 -3.42 -7.48
N MET A 159 -16.56 -4.33 -8.30
CA MET A 159 -17.98 -4.66 -8.24
C MET A 159 -18.23 -6.11 -8.60
N VAL A 160 -19.19 -6.72 -7.89
CA VAL A 160 -19.76 -8.04 -8.18
C VAL A 160 -21.25 -7.87 -8.44
N PRO A 161 -21.65 -7.57 -9.70
CA PRO A 161 -23.06 -7.34 -10.03
C PRO A 161 -23.99 -8.47 -9.58
N GLY A 162 -23.55 -9.72 -9.75
CA GLY A 162 -24.32 -10.92 -9.37
C GLY A 162 -24.57 -11.10 -7.87
N HIS A 163 -23.85 -10.34 -7.03
CA HIS A 163 -23.99 -10.37 -5.57
C HIS A 163 -24.40 -9.03 -4.99
N HIS A 164 -24.72 -8.00 -5.79
CA HIS A 164 -25.08 -6.68 -5.27
C HIS A 164 -23.97 -6.01 -4.44
N ILE A 165 -22.70 -6.30 -4.75
CA ILE A 165 -21.54 -5.77 -4.03
C ILE A 165 -20.84 -4.73 -4.88
N ARG A 166 -20.56 -3.56 -4.31
CA ARG A 166 -19.76 -2.50 -4.91
C ARG A 166 -18.75 -1.98 -3.89
N VAL A 167 -17.53 -1.70 -4.32
CA VAL A 167 -16.48 -1.08 -3.51
C VAL A 167 -15.86 0.05 -4.32
N ASP A 168 -15.88 1.25 -3.77
CA ASP A 168 -15.11 2.39 -4.26
C ASP A 168 -14.09 2.76 -3.20
N GLY A 169 -12.86 3.04 -3.59
CA GLY A 169 -11.81 3.33 -2.63
C GLY A 169 -10.70 4.21 -3.16
N THR A 170 -9.99 4.83 -2.23
CA THR A 170 -8.79 5.61 -2.49
C THR A 170 -7.68 5.19 -1.54
N LEU A 171 -6.49 4.98 -2.10
CA LEU A 171 -5.27 4.74 -1.36
C LEU A 171 -4.47 6.04 -1.32
N LYS A 172 -4.13 6.51 -0.12
CA LYS A 172 -3.35 7.74 0.11
C LYS A 172 -2.14 7.43 1.01
N PRO A 173 -1.10 6.75 0.47
CA PRO A 173 0.08 6.44 1.25
C PRO A 173 0.94 7.69 1.45
N ARG A 174 1.35 7.95 2.68
CA ARG A 174 2.32 9.00 3.02
C ARG A 174 3.52 8.39 3.72
N SER A 175 4.64 8.29 2.98
CA SER A 175 5.84 7.64 3.47
C SER A 175 6.65 8.57 4.39
N LYS A 176 7.02 8.08 5.58
CA LYS A 176 7.79 8.81 6.59
C LYS A 176 8.99 8.00 7.06
N PHE A 177 10.14 8.66 7.15
CA PHE A 177 11.29 8.12 7.85
C PHE A 177 11.18 8.41 9.36
N LEU A 178 11.39 7.41 10.20
CA LEU A 178 11.21 7.48 11.67
C LEU A 178 12.48 7.06 12.43
N GLY A 179 13.67 7.16 11.82
CA GLY A 179 14.92 6.68 12.41
C GLY A 179 15.18 5.21 12.08
N ASN A 180 15.16 4.29 13.05
CA ASN A 180 15.29 2.85 12.75
C ASN A 180 13.98 2.23 12.19
N SER A 181 13.09 3.04 11.62
CA SER A 181 11.86 2.58 11.00
C SER A 181 11.48 3.49 9.83
N ALA A 182 10.83 2.93 8.83
CA ALA A 182 10.08 3.66 7.82
C ALA A 182 8.61 3.29 7.97
N ALA A 183 7.72 4.24 7.73
CA ALA A 183 6.29 4.03 7.80
C ALA A 183 5.61 4.50 6.51
N SER A 184 4.56 3.80 6.09
CA SER A 184 3.57 4.31 5.17
C SER A 184 2.31 4.60 5.97
N MET A 185 2.03 5.88 6.19
CA MET A 185 0.78 6.32 6.81
C MET A 185 -0.33 6.18 5.79
N MET A 186 -1.36 5.40 6.12
CA MET A 186 -2.43 5.05 5.18
C MET A 186 -3.64 5.94 5.44
N GLU A 187 -3.70 7.06 4.73
CA GLU A 187 -4.76 8.08 4.89
C GLU A 187 -5.94 7.84 3.93
N GLY A 188 -6.04 6.64 3.37
CA GLY A 188 -7.07 6.24 2.43
C GLY A 188 -8.37 5.84 3.09
N THR A 189 -9.40 5.64 2.27
CA THR A 189 -10.67 5.06 2.71
C THR A 189 -11.28 4.21 1.60
N ALA A 190 -12.07 3.22 1.98
CA ALA A 190 -12.89 2.42 1.08
C ALA A 190 -14.35 2.45 1.55
N ILE A 191 -15.27 2.38 0.62
CA ILE A 191 -16.71 2.26 0.88
C ILE A 191 -17.18 0.98 0.22
N LEU A 192 -17.49 -0.04 1.03
CA LEU A 192 -18.21 -1.23 0.61
C LEU A 192 -19.71 -0.92 0.68
N SER A 193 -20.40 -1.09 -0.44
CA SER A 193 -21.83 -0.86 -0.58
C SER A 193 -22.54 -2.17 -0.91
N ILE A 194 -23.57 -2.49 -0.15
CA ILE A 194 -24.48 -3.60 -0.40
C ILE A 194 -25.74 -3.02 -1.05
N LEU A 195 -25.88 -3.23 -2.36
CA LEU A 195 -26.82 -2.51 -3.22
C LEU A 195 -28.26 -3.05 -3.20
N ASN A 196 -28.51 -4.22 -2.60
CA ASN A 196 -29.86 -4.80 -2.48
C ASN A 196 -30.60 -4.38 -1.20
N ARG A 197 -30.02 -3.49 -0.39
CA ARG A 197 -30.58 -3.03 0.88
C ARG A 197 -30.10 -1.61 1.20
N GLY A 198 -30.47 -1.08 2.37
CA GLY A 198 -30.16 0.29 2.76
C GLY A 198 -31.35 1.24 2.57
N LYS A 199 -31.28 2.40 3.22
CA LYS A 199 -32.37 3.40 3.19
C LYS A 199 -32.45 4.13 1.85
N ASP A 200 -31.31 4.34 1.22
CA ASP A 200 -31.20 4.91 -0.12
C ASP A 200 -30.88 3.78 -1.12
N PRO A 201 -31.85 3.36 -1.94
CA PRO A 201 -31.65 2.27 -2.91
C PRO A 201 -30.58 2.57 -3.96
N LEU A 202 -30.19 3.84 -4.14
CA LEU A 202 -29.13 4.21 -5.09
C LEU A 202 -27.73 4.04 -4.49
N LYS A 203 -27.60 4.15 -3.16
CA LYS A 203 -26.33 4.03 -2.43
C LYS A 203 -26.12 2.65 -1.83
N GLY A 204 -27.19 1.96 -1.48
CA GLY A 204 -27.13 0.72 -0.73
C GLY A 204 -26.93 0.94 0.78
N GLU A 205 -26.65 -0.13 1.51
CA GLU A 205 -26.12 -0.06 2.88
C GLU A 205 -24.59 0.02 2.81
N ARG A 206 -23.98 1.01 3.48
CA ARG A 206 -22.58 1.35 3.29
C ARG A 206 -21.74 1.01 4.51
N TYR A 207 -20.51 0.61 4.24
CA TYR A 207 -19.49 0.29 5.22
C TYR A 207 -18.24 1.07 4.84
N ILE A 208 -17.82 1.97 5.73
CA ILE A 208 -16.62 2.80 5.57
C ILE A 208 -15.47 2.06 6.25
N LEU A 209 -14.41 1.77 5.49
CA LEU A 209 -13.25 1.00 5.94
C LEU A 209 -11.98 1.84 5.78
N THR A 210 -11.22 2.02 6.86
CA THR A 210 -9.87 2.61 6.79
C THR A 210 -8.81 1.52 6.78
N GLN A 211 -7.55 1.90 6.59
CA GLN A 211 -6.42 0.97 6.60
C GLN A 211 -5.51 1.22 7.82
N PRO A 212 -4.89 0.19 8.41
CA PRO A 212 -3.81 0.37 9.36
C PRO A 212 -2.58 0.94 8.66
N ASN A 213 -1.71 1.57 9.45
CA ASN A 213 -0.42 2.02 8.96
C ASN A 213 0.54 0.83 8.78
N MET A 214 1.49 0.98 7.86
CA MET A 214 2.47 -0.06 7.56
C MET A 214 3.85 0.40 8.00
N TYR A 215 4.59 -0.46 8.69
CA TYR A 215 5.91 -0.17 9.24
C TYR A 215 6.95 -1.16 8.73
N ALA A 216 8.07 -0.64 8.24
CA ALA A 216 9.32 -1.38 8.08
C ALA A 216 10.23 -1.05 9.28
N ARG A 217 10.43 -2.02 10.17
CA ARG A 217 11.31 -1.91 11.35
C ARG A 217 12.71 -2.38 11.01
N GLY A 218 13.72 -1.88 11.72
CA GLY A 218 15.09 -2.40 11.62
C GLY A 218 15.78 -2.05 10.30
N ILE A 219 15.41 -0.93 9.68
CA ILE A 219 15.93 -0.51 8.36
C ILE A 219 17.40 -0.02 8.42
N LEU A 220 17.89 0.32 9.61
CA LEU A 220 19.30 0.69 9.86
C LEU A 220 20.02 -0.34 10.72
N PHE A 221 19.36 -0.81 11.78
CA PHE A 221 19.96 -1.71 12.76
C PHE A 221 19.02 -2.87 13.07
N GLY A 222 19.55 -4.09 12.98
CA GLY A 222 18.84 -5.33 13.24
C GLY A 222 18.29 -5.99 11.97
N LYS A 223 17.35 -6.93 12.14
CA LYS A 223 16.66 -7.57 11.01
C LYS A 223 15.48 -6.74 10.57
N MET A 224 15.36 -6.50 9.27
CA MET A 224 14.21 -5.80 8.72
C MET A 224 12.94 -6.61 8.88
N LYS A 225 11.88 -5.99 9.42
CA LYS A 225 10.58 -6.61 9.66
C LYS A 225 9.43 -5.74 9.20
N TYR A 226 8.39 -6.38 8.68
CA TYR A 226 7.13 -5.74 8.34
C TYR A 226 6.16 -5.83 9.53
N GLU A 227 5.51 -4.73 9.87
CA GLU A 227 4.43 -4.68 10.87
C GLU A 227 3.25 -3.85 10.33
N LEU A 228 2.04 -4.26 10.68
CA LEU A 228 0.87 -3.38 10.65
C LEU A 228 0.73 -2.72 12.01
N GLY A 229 0.32 -1.46 12.01
CA GLY A 229 0.24 -0.65 13.22
C GLY A 229 -0.93 0.30 13.24
N ASP A 230 -1.21 0.79 14.45
CA ASP A 230 -2.19 1.82 14.76
C ASP A 230 -3.64 1.40 14.52
N HIS A 231 -4.51 2.40 14.61
CA HIS A 231 -5.95 2.23 14.60
C HIS A 231 -6.51 2.20 13.17
N SER A 232 -7.42 1.27 12.93
CA SER A 232 -8.30 1.24 11.76
C SER A 232 -9.75 1.01 12.21
N PHE A 233 -10.73 1.30 11.34
CA PHE A 233 -12.12 1.07 11.66
C PHE A 233 -12.92 0.53 10.48
N VAL A 234 -14.03 -0.12 10.83
CA VAL A 234 -15.16 -0.38 9.94
C VAL A 234 -16.37 0.30 10.55
N ARG A 235 -17.13 1.09 9.79
CA ARG A 235 -18.33 1.80 10.28
C ARG A 235 -19.48 1.65 9.31
N CYS A 236 -20.68 1.37 9.81
CA CYS A 236 -21.90 1.35 9.02
C CYS A 236 -22.83 2.48 9.51
N PRO A 237 -22.82 3.65 8.86
CA PRO A 237 -23.65 4.79 9.26
C PRO A 237 -25.16 4.47 9.32
N GLU A 238 -25.64 3.56 8.47
CA GLU A 238 -27.06 3.23 8.36
C GLU A 238 -27.57 2.41 9.56
N THR A 239 -26.70 1.60 10.18
CA THR A 239 -27.04 0.73 11.34
C THR A 239 -26.52 1.28 12.67
N GLY A 240 -25.54 2.19 12.64
CA GLY A 240 -24.83 2.67 13.83
C GLY A 240 -23.87 1.64 14.43
N LEU A 241 -23.51 0.61 13.67
CA LEU A 241 -22.52 -0.39 14.09
C LEU A 241 -21.12 0.06 13.68
N SER A 242 -20.15 -0.14 14.56
CA SER A 242 -18.75 0.14 14.28
C SER A 242 -17.82 -0.90 14.90
N ALA A 243 -16.67 -1.07 14.25
CA ALA A 243 -15.55 -1.83 14.75
C ALA A 243 -14.34 -0.91 14.81
N ASP A 244 -13.78 -0.72 16.00
CA ASP A 244 -12.51 -0.04 16.22
C ASP A 244 -11.43 -1.12 16.45
N ILE A 245 -10.39 -1.14 15.61
CA ILE A 245 -9.40 -2.21 15.54
C ILE A 245 -8.00 -1.60 15.67
N ASP A 246 -7.29 -2.01 16.70
CA ASP A 246 -5.90 -1.66 16.98
C ASP A 246 -4.97 -2.76 16.47
N PHE A 247 -4.17 -2.44 15.45
CA PHE A 247 -3.08 -3.27 14.98
C PHE A 247 -1.86 -2.97 15.86
N LYS A 248 -1.53 -3.91 16.74
CA LYS A 248 -0.52 -3.71 17.77
C LYS A 248 0.87 -3.86 17.18
N THR A 249 1.64 -2.78 17.18
CA THR A 249 3.08 -2.83 16.94
C THR A 249 3.79 -3.39 18.16
N LYS A 250 4.89 -4.13 17.97
CA LYS A 250 5.63 -4.65 19.13
C LYS A 250 6.28 -3.52 19.93
N GLY A 251 6.00 -3.48 21.24
CA GLY A 251 6.66 -2.56 22.17
C GLY A 251 8.12 -2.95 22.44
N TRP A 252 8.93 -1.98 22.91
CA TRP A 252 10.37 -2.16 23.16
C TRP A 252 10.71 -3.20 24.25
N VAL A 253 9.80 -3.47 25.20
CA VAL A 253 10.06 -4.32 26.37
C VAL A 253 9.39 -5.70 26.25
N SER A 254 8.17 -5.75 25.72
CA SER A 254 7.39 -6.97 25.53
C SER A 254 6.32 -6.74 24.46
N GLY A 255 5.79 -7.83 23.91
CA GLY A 255 4.73 -7.77 22.90
C GLY A 255 4.81 -8.90 21.89
N THR A 256 3.65 -9.28 21.38
CA THR A 256 3.51 -10.26 20.31
C THR A 256 3.43 -9.52 18.99
N TYR A 257 4.25 -9.93 18.02
CA TYR A 257 4.15 -9.39 16.66
C TYR A 257 2.78 -9.71 16.07
N ASN A 258 2.31 -8.83 15.20
CA ASN A 258 1.11 -9.02 14.39
C ASN A 258 -0.20 -9.16 15.18
N ALA A 259 -0.21 -8.78 16.46
CA ALA A 259 -1.40 -8.87 17.28
C ALA A 259 -2.43 -7.82 16.91
N ILE A 260 -3.71 -8.17 17.02
CA ILE A 260 -4.83 -7.23 16.95
C ILE A 260 -5.57 -7.19 18.29
N GLY A 261 -6.18 -6.05 18.57
CA GLY A 261 -7.21 -5.92 19.59
C GLY A 261 -8.31 -5.01 19.07
N GLY A 262 -9.54 -5.18 19.53
CA GLY A 262 -10.61 -4.30 19.09
C GLY A 262 -11.97 -4.74 19.59
N PHE A 263 -12.97 -3.96 19.22
CA PHE A 263 -14.35 -4.20 19.63
C PHE A 263 -15.31 -3.89 18.50
N ILE A 264 -16.38 -4.67 18.42
CA ILE A 264 -17.59 -4.30 17.67
C ILE A 264 -18.58 -3.71 18.67
N LYS A 265 -19.11 -2.52 18.38
CA LYS A 265 -20.04 -1.79 19.24
C LYS A 265 -21.22 -1.21 18.46
N ASN A 266 -22.25 -0.86 19.20
CA ASN A 266 -23.34 -0.03 18.72
C ASN A 266 -23.10 1.42 19.19
N ASP A 267 -22.81 2.32 18.25
CA ASP A 267 -22.48 3.72 18.55
C ASP A 267 -23.67 4.52 19.08
N HIS A 268 -24.91 4.08 18.82
CA HIS A 268 -26.10 4.74 19.37
C HIS A 268 -26.28 4.45 20.87
N THR A 269 -25.88 3.26 21.33
CA THR A 269 -26.05 2.83 22.73
C THR A 269 -24.76 2.84 23.53
N GLY A 270 -23.61 2.84 22.87
CA GLY A 270 -22.29 2.63 23.48
C GLY A 270 -22.04 1.17 23.90
N GLU A 271 -22.93 0.24 23.58
CA GLU A 271 -22.83 -1.17 23.96
C GLU A 271 -21.73 -1.87 23.16
N ILE A 272 -20.78 -2.51 23.85
CA ILE A 272 -19.80 -3.41 23.26
C ILE A 272 -20.45 -4.77 23.06
N LEU A 273 -20.47 -5.25 21.81
CA LEU A 273 -21.13 -6.48 21.40
C LEU A 273 -20.14 -7.64 21.26
N TYR A 274 -18.99 -7.38 20.64
CA TYR A 274 -17.93 -8.37 20.46
C TYR A 274 -16.54 -7.80 20.76
N GLU A 275 -15.65 -8.66 21.23
CA GLU A 275 -14.21 -8.41 21.37
C GLU A 275 -13.44 -9.15 20.26
N LEU A 276 -12.49 -8.46 19.63
CA LEU A 276 -11.61 -8.97 18.58
C LEU A 276 -10.19 -9.18 19.15
N SER A 277 -9.59 -10.32 18.84
CA SER A 277 -8.24 -10.66 19.31
C SER A 277 -7.51 -11.61 18.36
N GLY A 278 -6.24 -11.87 18.61
CA GLY A 278 -5.42 -12.82 17.85
C GLY A 278 -4.38 -12.13 16.99
N LEU A 279 -3.91 -12.80 15.94
CA LEU A 279 -2.82 -12.35 15.08
C LEU A 279 -3.31 -12.20 13.64
N TRP A 280 -3.15 -11.02 13.03
CA TRP A 280 -3.65 -10.78 11.67
C TRP A 280 -2.95 -11.64 10.61
N SER A 281 -1.76 -12.16 10.93
CA SER A 281 -0.98 -13.05 10.07
C SER A 281 -1.23 -14.54 10.34
N GLU A 282 -1.98 -14.89 11.38
CA GLU A 282 -2.23 -16.28 11.80
C GLU A 282 -3.71 -16.49 12.14
N GLU A 283 -4.03 -16.73 13.41
CA GLU A 283 -5.39 -16.98 13.90
C GLU A 283 -5.96 -15.76 14.61
N MET A 284 -7.14 -15.33 14.17
CA MET A 284 -7.94 -14.28 14.80
C MET A 284 -9.21 -14.88 15.39
N PHE A 285 -9.68 -14.28 16.48
CA PHE A 285 -10.82 -14.75 17.26
C PHE A 285 -11.79 -13.62 17.55
N ILE A 286 -13.06 -13.97 17.62
CA ILE A 286 -14.14 -13.09 18.05
C ILE A 286 -14.77 -13.67 19.31
N LYS A 287 -15.10 -12.81 20.27
CA LYS A 287 -15.76 -13.20 21.52
C LYS A 287 -17.03 -12.40 21.71
N ASP A 288 -18.16 -13.09 21.85
CA ASP A 288 -19.44 -12.50 22.22
C ASP A 288 -19.37 -12.05 23.69
N VAL A 289 -19.61 -10.77 23.95
CA VAL A 289 -19.49 -10.20 25.29
C VAL A 289 -20.63 -10.66 26.22
N LYS A 290 -21.82 -10.92 25.67
CA LYS A 290 -23.00 -11.34 26.45
C LYS A 290 -22.89 -12.79 26.89
N THR A 291 -22.47 -13.67 25.99
CA THR A 291 -22.40 -15.12 26.25
C THR A 291 -21.02 -15.55 26.75
N GLY A 292 -19.98 -14.75 26.51
CA GLY A 292 -18.59 -15.08 26.78
C GLY A 292 -18.00 -16.11 25.80
N GLN A 293 -18.77 -16.57 24.81
CA GLN A 293 -18.29 -17.54 23.83
C GLN A 293 -17.24 -16.92 22.92
N LYS A 294 -16.09 -17.60 22.80
CA LYS A 294 -15.00 -17.22 21.92
C LYS A 294 -14.85 -18.27 20.83
N GLU A 295 -14.80 -17.82 19.58
CA GLU A 295 -14.66 -18.69 18.42
C GLU A 295 -13.59 -18.19 17.45
N MET A 296 -13.13 -19.10 16.58
CA MET A 296 -12.19 -18.80 15.51
C MET A 296 -12.87 -17.88 14.49
N PHE A 297 -12.35 -16.67 14.34
CA PHE A 297 -12.89 -15.70 13.42
C PHE A 297 -12.30 -15.88 12.02
N PHE A 298 -10.98 -15.97 11.92
CA PHE A 298 -10.27 -16.19 10.65
C PHE A 298 -8.93 -16.89 10.90
N ASN A 299 -8.52 -17.76 9.98
CA ASN A 299 -7.26 -18.50 10.06
C ASN A 299 -6.47 -18.32 8.77
N ALA A 300 -5.52 -17.38 8.80
CA ALA A 300 -4.63 -17.05 7.69
C ALA A 300 -3.73 -18.22 7.27
N LEU A 301 -3.41 -19.13 8.20
CA LEU A 301 -2.54 -20.29 7.94
C LEU A 301 -3.24 -21.37 7.10
N LYS A 302 -4.57 -21.35 7.06
CA LYS A 302 -5.38 -22.35 6.33
C LYS A 302 -6.16 -21.75 5.17
N SER A 303 -6.24 -20.42 5.08
CA SER A 303 -6.93 -19.74 3.99
C SER A 303 -6.17 -19.85 2.68
N ARG A 304 -6.90 -19.95 1.57
CA ARG A 304 -6.34 -19.96 0.22
C ARG A 304 -6.84 -18.73 -0.52
N PRO A 305 -5.98 -17.73 -0.76
CA PRO A 305 -6.36 -16.52 -1.47
C PRO A 305 -6.77 -16.85 -2.91
N SER A 306 -7.80 -16.16 -3.41
CA SER A 306 -8.23 -16.19 -4.81
C SER A 306 -7.48 -15.11 -5.60
N PRO A 307 -6.51 -15.48 -6.46
CA PRO A 307 -5.75 -14.51 -7.23
C PRO A 307 -6.62 -13.87 -8.33
N PRO A 308 -6.41 -12.59 -8.67
CA PRO A 308 -7.07 -11.97 -9.80
C PRO A 308 -6.61 -12.58 -11.13
N ILE A 309 -7.51 -12.55 -12.12
CA ILE A 309 -7.21 -12.88 -13.51
C ILE A 309 -7.00 -11.58 -14.29
N CYS A 310 -5.90 -11.50 -15.02
CA CYS A 310 -5.53 -10.33 -15.83
C CYS A 310 -5.52 -10.68 -17.32
N ARG A 311 -5.68 -9.68 -18.18
CA ARG A 311 -5.50 -9.84 -19.63
C ARG A 311 -4.02 -10.13 -19.95
N PRO A 312 -3.72 -10.93 -20.99
CA PRO A 312 -2.35 -11.12 -21.45
C PRO A 312 -1.62 -9.81 -21.74
N LEU A 313 -0.32 -9.72 -21.46
CA LEU A 313 0.49 -8.51 -21.69
C LEU A 313 0.36 -7.95 -23.12
N ALA A 314 0.20 -8.82 -24.12
CA ALA A 314 0.03 -8.42 -25.52
C ALA A 314 -1.30 -7.67 -25.80
N GLU A 315 -2.30 -7.83 -24.93
CA GLU A 315 -3.63 -7.18 -25.03
C GLU A 315 -3.73 -5.89 -24.19
N GLN A 316 -2.73 -5.61 -23.35
CA GLN A 316 -2.70 -4.44 -22.47
C GLN A 316 -2.15 -3.21 -23.20
N GLU A 317 -2.64 -2.01 -22.90
CA GLU A 317 -2.11 -0.72 -23.35
C GLU A 317 -0.78 -0.38 -22.64
N GLU A 318 -0.03 0.59 -23.18
CA GLU A 318 1.30 0.96 -22.69
C GLU A 318 1.33 1.41 -21.22
N ARG A 319 0.27 2.09 -20.75
CA ARG A 319 0.13 2.55 -19.36
C ARG A 319 -0.54 1.55 -18.41
N GLU A 320 -0.84 0.35 -18.87
CA GLU A 320 -1.34 -0.68 -17.95
C GLU A 320 -0.20 -1.25 -17.11
N SER A 321 -0.40 -1.33 -15.79
CA SER A 321 0.65 -1.60 -14.81
C SER A 321 1.57 -2.76 -15.18
N GLN A 322 1.03 -3.89 -15.61
CA GLN A 322 1.84 -5.07 -15.90
C GLN A 322 2.65 -4.92 -17.18
N ARG A 323 2.12 -4.23 -18.21
CA ARG A 323 2.85 -3.93 -19.45
C ARG A 323 3.88 -2.83 -19.23
N LEU A 324 3.51 -1.74 -18.56
CA LEU A 324 4.39 -0.62 -18.25
C LEU A 324 5.63 -1.09 -17.48
N TRP A 325 5.41 -1.87 -16.41
CA TRP A 325 6.48 -2.32 -15.53
C TRP A 325 7.06 -3.69 -15.91
N ALA A 326 6.71 -4.26 -17.06
CA ALA A 326 7.05 -5.65 -17.42
C ALA A 326 8.55 -5.96 -17.29
N LYS A 327 9.40 -5.08 -17.82
CA LYS A 327 10.86 -5.25 -17.81
C LYS A 327 11.46 -5.09 -16.41
N THR A 328 11.06 -4.05 -15.69
CA THR A 328 11.45 -3.83 -14.28
C THR A 328 11.04 -5.00 -13.40
N ALA A 329 9.78 -5.44 -13.52
CA ALA A 329 9.24 -6.56 -12.75
C ALA A 329 9.98 -7.86 -13.06
N GLN A 330 10.34 -8.11 -14.32
CA GLN A 330 11.13 -9.28 -14.71
C GLN A 330 12.56 -9.21 -14.12
N ALA A 331 13.24 -8.08 -14.23
CA ALA A 331 14.57 -7.90 -13.66
C ALA A 331 14.58 -8.05 -12.13
N VAL A 332 13.54 -7.58 -11.43
CA VAL A 332 13.36 -7.80 -9.98
C VAL A 332 13.20 -9.29 -9.66
N LYS A 333 12.42 -10.05 -10.44
CA LYS A 333 12.26 -11.50 -10.27
C LYS A 333 13.57 -12.26 -10.50
N ASP A 334 14.33 -11.85 -11.51
CA ASP A 334 15.62 -12.44 -11.87
C ASP A 334 16.75 -11.98 -10.92
N ARG A 335 16.45 -11.12 -9.94
CA ARG A 335 17.41 -10.50 -9.01
C ARG A 335 18.52 -9.73 -9.71
N ASN A 336 18.26 -9.24 -10.94
CA ASN A 336 19.17 -8.37 -11.67
C ASN A 336 18.88 -6.91 -11.28
N HIS A 337 19.48 -6.46 -10.17
CA HIS A 337 19.21 -5.14 -9.60
C HIS A 337 19.73 -3.98 -10.44
N GLU A 338 20.79 -4.18 -11.21
CA GLU A 338 21.31 -3.19 -12.16
C GLU A 338 20.29 -2.92 -13.26
N LEU A 339 19.84 -3.97 -13.94
CA LEU A 339 18.81 -3.86 -14.99
C LEU A 339 17.47 -3.36 -14.43
N ALA A 340 17.09 -3.79 -13.22
CA ALA A 340 15.88 -3.31 -12.57
C ALA A 340 15.95 -1.79 -12.34
N THR A 341 17.10 -1.29 -11.90
CA THR A 341 17.33 0.15 -11.67
C THR A 341 17.30 0.92 -12.98
N GLU A 342 17.97 0.41 -14.02
CA GLU A 342 17.99 1.02 -15.35
C GLU A 342 16.57 1.15 -15.93
N GLU A 343 15.81 0.04 -15.99
CA GLU A 343 14.46 0.03 -16.56
C GLU A 343 13.47 0.85 -15.74
N LYS A 344 13.60 0.83 -14.40
CA LYS A 344 12.81 1.70 -13.52
C LYS A 344 13.09 3.18 -13.78
N THR A 345 14.37 3.54 -13.93
CA THR A 345 14.79 4.93 -14.17
C THR A 345 14.25 5.46 -15.49
N LYS A 346 14.23 4.64 -16.56
CA LYS A 346 13.64 5.02 -17.86
C LYS A 346 12.18 5.45 -17.72
N ILE A 347 11.38 4.70 -16.96
CA ILE A 347 9.95 5.00 -16.73
C ILE A 347 9.80 6.28 -15.89
N GLU A 348 10.59 6.43 -14.82
CA GLU A 348 10.52 7.59 -13.93
C GLU A 348 11.02 8.88 -14.56
N GLU A 349 12.01 8.82 -15.45
CA GLU A 349 12.48 9.99 -16.23
C GLU A 349 11.42 10.42 -17.25
N ALA A 350 10.86 9.49 -18.01
CA ALA A 350 9.76 9.79 -18.95
C ALA A 350 8.58 10.47 -18.24
N GLN A 351 8.23 10.02 -17.04
CA GLN A 351 7.20 10.66 -16.22
C GLN A 351 7.59 12.10 -15.80
N ARG A 352 8.86 12.33 -15.45
CA ARG A 352 9.37 13.66 -15.08
C ARG A 352 9.33 14.63 -16.27
N GLU A 353 9.72 14.17 -17.45
CA GLU A 353 9.64 14.94 -18.69
C GLU A 353 8.20 15.30 -19.04
N GLU A 354 7.26 14.36 -18.94
CA GLU A 354 5.84 14.61 -19.18
C GLU A 354 5.25 15.60 -18.16
N ALA A 355 5.68 15.55 -16.90
CA ALA A 355 5.26 16.49 -15.88
C ALA A 355 5.78 17.90 -16.14
N ALA A 356 7.05 18.04 -16.51
CA ALA A 356 7.65 19.31 -16.88
C ALA A 356 6.96 19.90 -18.11
N LYS A 357 6.67 19.07 -19.12
CA LYS A 357 5.93 19.50 -20.31
C LYS A 357 4.53 20.01 -19.96
N ARG A 358 3.76 19.26 -19.17
CA ARG A 358 2.42 19.69 -18.71
C ARG A 358 2.46 21.02 -17.95
N ALA A 359 3.46 21.21 -17.09
CA ALA A 359 3.64 22.45 -16.35
C ALA A 359 3.97 23.63 -17.29
N ASN A 360 4.88 23.44 -18.25
CA ASN A 360 5.24 24.45 -19.24
C ASN A 360 4.05 24.84 -20.14
N ASP A 361 3.21 23.87 -20.49
CA ASP A 361 2.02 24.06 -21.32
C ASP A 361 0.82 24.61 -20.51
N GLY A 362 0.93 24.72 -19.18
CA GLY A 362 -0.16 25.15 -18.30
C GLY A 362 -1.35 24.18 -18.26
N VAL A 363 -1.12 22.89 -18.56
CA VAL A 363 -2.16 21.87 -18.65
C VAL A 363 -2.34 21.18 -17.30
N GLU A 364 -3.55 21.30 -16.73
CA GLU A 364 -3.93 20.55 -15.54
C GLU A 364 -4.13 19.06 -15.85
N TRP A 365 -3.63 18.19 -14.96
CA TRP A 365 -3.88 16.75 -15.07
C TRP A 365 -5.27 16.38 -14.56
N HIS A 366 -5.96 15.52 -15.29
CA HIS A 366 -7.20 14.90 -14.84
C HIS A 366 -7.17 13.39 -15.06
N PRO A 367 -7.64 12.59 -14.09
CA PRO A 367 -7.81 11.15 -14.26
C PRO A 367 -8.73 10.81 -15.44
N ARG A 368 -8.39 9.72 -16.14
CA ARG A 368 -9.12 9.22 -17.32
C ARG A 368 -10.37 8.44 -16.90
N LEU A 369 -10.30 7.62 -15.86
CA LEU A 369 -11.35 6.65 -15.50
C LEU A 369 -12.22 7.13 -14.33
N PHE A 370 -11.73 8.08 -13.55
CA PHE A 370 -12.41 8.58 -12.35
C PHE A 370 -12.80 10.06 -12.48
N ARG A 371 -13.89 10.43 -11.81
CA ARG A 371 -14.36 11.82 -11.69
C ARG A 371 -14.36 12.26 -10.24
N ARG A 372 -14.26 13.58 -10.02
CA ARG A 372 -14.44 14.16 -8.67
C ARG A 372 -15.75 13.69 -8.06
N VAL A 373 -15.69 13.36 -6.78
CA VAL A 373 -16.87 13.11 -5.95
C VAL A 373 -17.71 14.38 -5.87
N ARG A 374 -19.03 14.20 -6.01
CA ARG A 374 -20.08 15.21 -5.90
C ARG A 374 -20.76 15.06 -4.53
N GLY A 375 -19.98 15.30 -3.48
CA GLY A 375 -20.44 15.24 -2.09
C GLY A 375 -21.10 16.53 -1.62
N GLY A 376 -21.19 16.69 -0.30
CA GLY A 376 -21.87 17.80 0.38
C GLY A 376 -23.37 17.56 0.61
N PRO A 377 -24.04 18.40 1.43
CA PRO A 377 -25.44 18.20 1.83
C PRO A 377 -26.39 18.09 0.63
N GLY A 378 -27.09 16.97 0.49
CA GLY A 378 -28.01 16.67 -0.61
C GLY A 378 -27.35 16.26 -1.93
N GLY A 379 -26.02 16.09 -1.95
CA GLY A 379 -25.28 15.59 -3.10
C GLY A 379 -25.49 14.08 -3.32
N PRO A 380 -25.39 13.58 -4.58
CA PRO A 380 -25.54 12.15 -4.87
C PRO A 380 -24.49 11.28 -4.17
N GLU A 381 -23.36 11.85 -3.77
CA GLU A 381 -22.25 11.17 -3.07
C GLU A 381 -21.98 11.78 -1.69
N GLU A 382 -23.01 12.35 -1.05
CA GLU A 382 -22.90 12.82 0.34
C GLU A 382 -22.42 11.70 1.28
N GLY A 383 -21.38 12.00 2.05
CA GLY A 383 -20.70 11.08 2.97
C GLY A 383 -19.59 10.25 2.32
N GLU A 384 -19.21 10.55 1.08
CA GLU A 384 -18.17 9.84 0.31
C GLU A 384 -17.03 10.77 -0.12
N GLU A 385 -16.97 11.98 0.44
CA GLU A 385 -16.04 13.05 0.08
C GLU A 385 -14.57 12.62 0.21
N ASP A 386 -14.28 11.79 1.21
CA ASP A 386 -12.94 11.28 1.49
C ASP A 386 -12.37 10.42 0.36
N LEU A 387 -13.21 9.88 -0.55
CA LEU A 387 -12.76 9.17 -1.74
C LEU A 387 -12.04 10.07 -2.74
N GLU A 388 -12.34 11.38 -2.76
CA GLU A 388 -11.92 12.41 -3.74
C GLU A 388 -12.34 12.16 -5.19
N TRP A 389 -12.21 10.92 -5.66
CA TRP A 389 -12.48 10.45 -7.00
C TRP A 389 -13.29 9.15 -6.96
N ILE A 390 -14.34 9.08 -7.76
CA ILE A 390 -15.23 7.92 -7.94
C ILE A 390 -15.27 7.53 -9.41
N ILE A 391 -15.57 6.26 -9.72
CA ILE A 391 -15.62 5.79 -11.12
C ILE A 391 -16.53 6.72 -11.95
N ASN A 392 -16.05 7.15 -13.12
CA ASN A 392 -16.74 8.16 -13.92
C ASN A 392 -18.04 7.62 -14.54
N ALA A 393 -18.09 6.33 -14.85
CA ALA A 393 -19.23 5.71 -15.48
C ALA A 393 -20.39 5.49 -14.52
N THR A 394 -21.61 5.64 -15.04
CA THR A 394 -22.84 5.26 -14.36
C THR A 394 -23.10 3.78 -14.57
N ILE A 395 -23.31 3.05 -13.47
CA ILE A 395 -23.57 1.61 -13.46
C ILE A 395 -24.93 1.38 -12.80
N ASP A 396 -25.98 1.52 -13.60
CA ASP A 396 -27.40 1.50 -13.18
C ASP A 396 -28.21 0.43 -13.94
N GLY A 397 -27.52 -0.50 -14.61
CA GLY A 397 -28.15 -1.60 -15.32
C GLY A 397 -29.12 -2.38 -14.43
N ALA A 398 -30.34 -2.62 -14.93
CA ALA A 398 -31.38 -3.33 -14.19
C ALA A 398 -31.09 -4.83 -13.92
N THR A 399 -30.07 -5.39 -14.55
CA THR A 399 -29.64 -6.78 -14.35
C THR A 399 -28.12 -6.85 -14.19
N PRO A 400 -27.58 -7.89 -13.51
CA PRO A 400 -26.15 -8.09 -13.39
C PRO A 400 -25.40 -8.07 -14.74
N GLU A 401 -26.01 -8.59 -15.81
CA GLU A 401 -25.42 -8.63 -17.14
C GLU A 401 -25.31 -7.23 -17.77
N LYS A 402 -26.32 -6.37 -17.55
CA LYS A 402 -26.29 -4.98 -18.01
C LYS A 402 -25.25 -4.17 -17.24
N GLN A 403 -25.14 -4.38 -15.93
CA GLN A 403 -24.11 -3.75 -15.11
C GLN A 403 -22.71 -4.21 -15.54
N ALA A 404 -22.52 -5.51 -15.77
CA ALA A 404 -21.26 -6.05 -16.31
C ALA A 404 -20.91 -5.44 -17.67
N ALA A 405 -21.88 -5.28 -18.57
CA ALA A 405 -21.67 -4.62 -19.86
C ALA A 405 -21.28 -3.15 -19.71
N GLN A 406 -21.88 -2.42 -18.76
CA GLN A 406 -21.51 -1.04 -18.43
C GLN A 406 -20.08 -0.96 -17.86
N ILE A 407 -19.70 -1.87 -16.97
CA ILE A 407 -18.34 -1.92 -16.41
C ILE A 407 -17.31 -2.22 -17.51
N MET A 408 -17.56 -3.22 -18.35
CA MET A 408 -16.68 -3.54 -19.48
C MET A 408 -16.66 -2.43 -20.55
N ALA A 409 -17.62 -1.52 -20.57
CA ALA A 409 -17.56 -0.36 -21.46
C ALA A 409 -16.56 0.72 -20.99
N ILE A 410 -16.15 0.71 -19.72
CA ILE A 410 -15.23 1.71 -19.13
C ILE A 410 -13.81 1.53 -19.66
N TYR A 411 -13.30 0.31 -19.53
CA TYR A 411 -11.95 -0.07 -19.91
C TYR A 411 -11.90 -1.58 -20.20
N PRO A 412 -10.96 -2.06 -21.02
CA PRO A 412 -10.76 -3.49 -21.23
C PRO A 412 -10.30 -4.24 -19.97
N ILE A 413 -11.06 -5.25 -19.53
CA ILE A 413 -10.84 -5.99 -18.28
C ILE A 413 -10.64 -7.49 -18.54
N VAL A 414 -11.38 -8.07 -19.49
CA VAL A 414 -11.40 -9.52 -19.73
C VAL A 414 -10.61 -9.91 -20.99
N LYS A 415 -10.08 -11.13 -21.02
CA LYS A 415 -9.29 -11.63 -22.16
C LYS A 415 -10.07 -11.51 -23.47
N GLY A 416 -9.43 -11.00 -24.52
CA GLY A 416 -10.01 -10.81 -25.84
C GLY A 416 -10.95 -9.60 -25.96
N GLN A 417 -11.13 -8.82 -24.90
CA GLN A 417 -11.91 -7.60 -24.96
C GLN A 417 -11.16 -6.53 -25.77
N ILE A 418 -11.82 -6.00 -26.80
CA ILE A 418 -11.27 -4.93 -27.64
C ILE A 418 -11.68 -3.58 -27.04
N PHE A 419 -10.72 -2.64 -26.98
CA PHE A 419 -10.98 -1.27 -26.57
C PHE A 419 -12.05 -0.63 -27.45
N ASN A 420 -13.19 -0.27 -26.86
CA ASN A 420 -14.25 0.42 -27.58
C ASN A 420 -14.04 1.93 -27.52
N GLN A 421 -13.44 2.51 -28.57
CA GLN A 421 -13.23 3.96 -28.68
C GLN A 421 -14.51 4.78 -28.54
N LYS A 422 -15.70 4.22 -28.85
CA LYS A 422 -16.98 4.94 -28.71
C LYS A 422 -17.40 5.19 -27.26
N ASN A 423 -16.93 4.35 -26.34
CA ASN A 423 -17.20 4.46 -24.91
C ASN A 423 -15.96 4.91 -24.13
N ALA A 424 -14.88 5.26 -24.84
CA ALA A 424 -13.72 5.89 -24.25
C ALA A 424 -14.18 7.15 -23.52
N ILE A 425 -13.83 7.26 -22.23
CA ILE A 425 -14.08 8.49 -21.49
C ILE A 425 -13.35 9.60 -22.26
N PRO A 426 -14.07 10.64 -22.74
CA PRO A 426 -13.45 11.72 -23.47
C PRO A 426 -12.33 12.32 -22.62
N PRO A 427 -11.15 12.62 -23.16
CA PRO A 427 -10.25 13.53 -22.47
C PRO A 427 -11.07 14.78 -22.21
N ARG A 428 -11.31 15.10 -20.93
CA ARG A 428 -12.14 16.24 -20.57
C ARG A 428 -11.58 17.44 -21.30
N ALA A 429 -12.40 18.10 -22.10
CA ALA A 429 -12.02 19.37 -22.69
C ALA A 429 -11.56 20.26 -21.54
N SER A 430 -10.36 20.83 -21.64
CA SER A 430 -9.92 21.90 -20.76
C SER A 430 -11.07 22.90 -20.72
N HIS A 431 -11.67 23.09 -19.55
CA HIS A 431 -12.61 24.19 -19.39
C HIS A 431 -11.79 25.45 -19.60
N ASP A 432 -11.91 26.01 -20.80
CA ASP A 432 -11.35 27.30 -21.16
C ASP A 432 -12.08 28.33 -20.30
N HIS A 433 -11.52 28.64 -19.13
CA HIS A 433 -12.02 29.68 -18.25
C HIS A 433 -11.67 31.05 -18.85
N SER A 434 -12.26 31.36 -20.01
CA SER A 434 -12.43 32.72 -20.49
C SER A 434 -13.59 33.38 -19.72
N GLY A 435 -13.37 33.61 -18.43
CA GLY A 435 -14.34 34.27 -17.56
C GLY A 435 -13.71 34.68 -16.25
N ARG A 436 -13.13 35.88 -16.19
CA ARG A 436 -12.64 36.50 -14.95
C ARG A 436 -13.77 36.63 -13.92
N PRO A 437 -13.61 36.13 -12.69
CA PRO A 437 -14.21 36.73 -11.52
C PRO A 437 -13.24 37.75 -10.90
N LYS A 438 -13.78 38.87 -10.45
CA LYS A 438 -13.07 39.94 -9.74
C LYS A 438 -12.60 39.47 -8.36
N ASP A 439 -11.41 39.93 -8.00
CA ASP A 439 -10.73 39.96 -6.70
C ASP A 439 -11.57 39.63 -5.46
N LEU A 440 -11.13 38.62 -4.70
CA LEU A 440 -11.18 38.62 -3.23
C LEU A 440 -10.00 37.81 -2.64
N ASP A 441 -9.10 38.57 -2.01
CA ASP A 441 -8.17 38.29 -0.92
C ASP A 441 -7.10 37.18 -1.01
N GLY A 442 -5.87 37.58 -0.69
CA GLY A 442 -4.64 36.85 -0.97
C GLY A 442 -4.32 35.77 0.07
N GLY A 443 -4.20 34.54 -0.41
CA GLY A 443 -3.53 33.42 0.26
C GLY A 443 -2.38 32.96 -0.61
N GLN A 444 -1.16 33.30 -0.21
CA GLN A 444 0.07 33.02 -0.94
C GLN A 444 0.45 31.54 -0.78
N TYR A 445 0.36 30.76 -1.86
CA TYR A 445 1.00 29.45 -1.97
C TYR A 445 1.82 29.37 -3.26
N ASP A 446 3.02 28.82 -3.11
CA ASP A 446 4.02 28.44 -4.11
C ASP A 446 4.75 29.56 -4.87
N LEU A 447 5.76 30.12 -4.18
CA LEU A 447 7.03 30.43 -4.82
C LEU A 447 8.12 29.54 -4.23
N ILE A 448 8.75 28.78 -5.11
CA ILE A 448 9.92 27.94 -4.85
C ILE A 448 11.11 28.88 -4.67
N ASP A 449 11.78 28.82 -3.52
CA ASP A 449 13.03 29.51 -3.25
C ASP A 449 14.20 28.51 -3.31
N PHE A 450 15.21 28.83 -4.11
CA PHE A 450 16.48 28.11 -4.24
C PHE A 450 17.59 29.07 -3.76
N GLY A 451 18.32 28.71 -2.69
CA GLY A 451 19.63 29.30 -2.44
C GLY A 451 20.14 29.36 -0.99
N ASP A 452 21.18 28.56 -0.76
CA ASP A 452 22.43 28.85 -0.02
C ASP A 452 22.52 29.05 1.51
N ASP A 453 23.58 28.40 2.03
CA ASP A 453 24.10 28.40 3.39
C ASP A 453 24.75 29.73 3.82
N SER A 454 24.43 30.22 5.02
CA SER A 454 25.40 30.59 6.10
C SER A 454 24.80 31.48 7.21
N PRO A 455 25.39 31.52 8.42
CA PRO A 455 24.64 31.62 9.68
C PRO A 455 24.78 32.97 10.41
N ALA A 456 23.75 33.38 11.16
CA ALA A 456 23.92 34.31 12.29
C ALA A 456 22.71 34.39 13.26
N GLN A 457 23.04 34.16 14.53
CA GLN A 457 22.72 34.97 15.71
C GLN A 457 21.33 34.93 16.38
N GLN A 458 21.43 34.49 17.64
CA GLN A 458 20.50 34.64 18.75
C GLN A 458 20.02 36.07 18.96
N GLN A 459 18.74 36.23 19.32
CA GLN A 459 18.34 37.24 20.30
C GLN A 459 17.11 36.78 21.09
N ALA A 460 17.33 36.65 22.40
CA ALA A 460 16.31 36.40 23.40
C ALA A 460 15.48 37.67 23.65
N SER A 461 14.18 37.53 23.86
CA SER A 461 13.42 38.50 24.62
C SER A 461 12.41 37.82 25.55
N SER A 462 12.41 38.32 26.76
CA SER A 462 11.78 37.82 27.97
C SER A 462 10.39 38.43 28.17
N ARG A 463 9.42 37.66 28.67
CA ARG A 463 8.29 38.21 29.43
C ARG A 463 7.69 37.20 30.43
N LYS A 464 7.34 37.77 31.58
CA LYS A 464 7.07 37.19 32.91
C LYS A 464 5.75 36.41 33.02
N GLN A 465 5.74 35.40 33.91
CA GLN A 465 4.58 34.76 34.57
C GLN A 465 3.82 35.78 35.48
N SER A 466 2.56 35.62 35.93
CA SER A 466 1.80 34.50 36.56
C SER A 466 0.31 34.95 36.76
N PRO A 467 -0.61 34.27 37.52
CA PRO A 467 -1.02 32.85 37.61
C PRO A 467 -2.57 32.62 37.59
N SER A 468 -3.05 31.39 37.34
CA SER A 468 -4.30 30.89 37.95
C SER A 468 -4.39 29.35 37.91
N GLN A 469 -4.66 28.75 39.06
CA GLN A 469 -4.78 27.31 39.36
C GLN A 469 -6.15 26.71 38.93
N GLY A 470 -6.20 25.39 38.70
CA GLY A 470 -7.47 24.64 38.73
C GLY A 470 -7.51 23.24 38.11
N ASN A 471 -6.84 22.27 38.76
CA ASN A 471 -7.09 20.80 38.85
C ASN A 471 -7.66 19.93 37.70
N SER A 472 -6.86 18.91 37.35
CA SER A 472 -7.29 17.58 36.85
C SER A 472 -6.59 16.45 37.66
N PRO A 473 -7.14 15.21 37.71
CA PRO A 473 -6.80 14.14 38.68
C PRO A 473 -5.53 13.33 38.32
N PRO A 474 -5.05 12.42 39.20
CA PRO A 474 -3.68 11.91 39.19
C PRO A 474 -3.42 10.80 38.16
N LEU A 475 -2.21 10.84 37.57
CA LEU A 475 -1.65 9.82 36.69
C LEU A 475 -0.82 8.78 37.46
N ASP A 476 -0.89 7.55 36.94
CA ASP A 476 -0.25 6.28 37.29
C ASP A 476 1.26 6.35 37.67
N PRO A 477 1.76 5.59 38.68
CA PRO A 477 3.14 5.70 39.18
C PRO A 477 4.24 5.04 38.33
N SER A 478 3.99 4.62 37.09
CA SER A 478 4.95 3.80 36.32
C SER A 478 5.77 4.50 35.23
N HIS A 479 5.75 5.84 35.13
CA HIS A 479 6.60 6.58 34.20
C HIS A 479 7.93 7.04 34.83
N ARG A 480 9.06 6.47 34.37
CA ARG A 480 10.41 6.96 34.70
C ARG A 480 10.66 8.34 34.09
N SER A 481 11.34 9.19 34.86
CA SER A 481 11.55 10.59 34.47
C SER A 481 12.67 10.75 33.43
N THR A 482 12.60 11.80 32.62
CA THR A 482 13.59 12.17 31.60
C THR A 482 15.01 12.33 32.16
N ALA A 483 15.15 12.63 33.46
CA ALA A 483 16.44 12.73 34.14
C ALA A 483 17.13 11.35 34.30
N GLU A 484 16.37 10.29 34.57
CA GLU A 484 16.90 8.93 34.73
C GLU A 484 17.36 8.33 33.38
N ILE A 485 16.74 8.76 32.27
CA ILE A 485 17.14 8.39 30.91
C ILE A 485 18.47 9.04 30.54
N GLN A 486 18.67 10.30 30.93
CA GLN A 486 19.92 11.03 30.70
C GLN A 486 21.08 10.44 31.51
N GLU A 487 20.81 10.03 32.75
CA GLU A 487 21.81 9.42 33.65
C GLU A 487 22.28 8.04 33.15
N MET A 488 21.37 7.23 32.59
CA MET A 488 21.72 5.98 31.89
C MET A 488 22.58 6.19 30.65
N LEU A 489 22.27 7.19 29.82
CA LEU A 489 23.07 7.49 28.62
C LEU A 489 24.50 7.95 28.97
N SER A 490 24.66 8.63 30.11
CA SER A 490 25.99 9.03 30.61
C SER A 490 26.78 7.90 31.26
N SER A 491 26.13 6.84 31.78
CA SER A 491 26.83 5.73 32.47
C SER A 491 27.38 4.66 31.51
N THR A 492 26.93 4.65 30.25
CA THR A 492 27.40 3.69 29.22
C THR A 492 28.36 4.27 28.19
N GLY A 493 28.68 5.58 28.25
CA GLY A 493 29.58 6.24 27.31
C GLY A 493 31.03 6.28 27.79
N ALA A 494 31.94 5.57 27.13
CA ALA A 494 33.38 5.78 27.31
C ALA A 494 33.77 7.17 26.75
N ARG A 495 34.46 8.00 27.55
CA ARG A 495 34.97 9.31 27.12
C ARG A 495 36.07 9.13 26.06
N ALA A 496 35.96 9.84 24.95
CA ALA A 496 37.05 10.01 24.01
C ALA A 496 38.16 10.86 24.65
N ASN A 497 39.42 10.45 24.51
CA ASN A 497 40.57 11.26 24.90
C ASN A 497 40.70 12.46 23.94
N GLU A 498 40.86 13.65 24.49
CA GLU A 498 41.14 14.87 23.74
C GLU A 498 42.50 14.76 23.04
N GLY A 499 42.48 14.64 21.72
CA GLY A 499 43.62 14.73 20.81
C GLY A 499 43.15 15.28 19.46
N PRO A 500 44.02 15.93 18.66
CA PRO A 500 43.60 16.56 17.41
C PRO A 500 43.09 15.52 16.40
N LEU A 501 42.13 15.93 15.56
CA LEU A 501 41.54 15.09 14.52
C LEU A 501 42.61 14.43 13.64
N ILE A 502 42.47 13.11 13.47
CA ILE A 502 43.33 12.27 12.61
C ILE A 502 43.05 12.62 11.14
N ASP A 503 44.11 12.96 10.40
CA ASP A 503 44.10 13.13 8.94
C ASP A 503 44.30 11.75 8.28
N PHE A 504 43.21 11.18 7.77
CA PHE A 504 43.18 9.81 7.23
C PHE A 504 43.86 9.64 5.85
N HIS A 505 44.38 10.69 5.23
CA HIS A 505 45.03 10.58 3.93
C HIS A 505 46.49 10.07 4.00
N GLU A 506 47.18 10.25 5.13
CA GLU A 506 48.60 9.88 5.30
C GLU A 506 48.80 8.53 6.01
N ASP A 507 47.88 8.10 6.90
CA ASP A 507 48.06 6.88 7.69
C ASP A 507 47.76 5.58 6.92
N VAL A 508 47.04 5.64 5.79
CA VAL A 508 46.80 4.47 4.92
C VAL A 508 48.05 4.05 4.13
N LYS A 509 49.09 4.90 4.06
CA LYS A 509 50.34 4.57 3.36
C LYS A 509 51.38 3.82 4.21
N LYS A 510 51.17 3.66 5.53
CA LYS A 510 52.19 3.07 6.42
C LYS A 510 52.08 1.56 6.66
N ASP A 511 50.96 0.91 6.32
CA ASP A 511 50.72 -0.50 6.65
C ASP A 511 50.61 -1.45 5.43
N LEU A 512 51.14 -1.05 4.28
CA LEU A 512 51.27 -1.97 3.14
C LEU A 512 52.61 -2.75 3.22
N PRO A 513 52.60 -4.09 3.27
CA PRO A 513 53.83 -4.87 3.20
C PRO A 513 54.52 -4.64 1.85
N SER A 514 55.78 -4.23 1.89
CA SER A 514 56.63 -4.13 0.71
C SER A 514 56.87 -5.52 0.11
N SER A 515 56.60 -5.65 -1.19
CA SER A 515 56.97 -6.74 -2.10
C SER A 515 56.12 -8.03 -2.08
N ILE A 516 55.21 -8.12 -3.06
CA ILE A 516 54.87 -9.39 -3.71
C ILE A 516 54.98 -9.16 -5.22
N LYS A 517 56.07 -9.66 -5.81
CA LYS A 517 56.17 -9.88 -7.26
C LYS A 517 55.25 -11.05 -7.61
N ARG A 518 54.37 -10.89 -8.61
CA ARG A 518 53.85 -12.02 -9.38
C ARG A 518 54.39 -11.94 -10.81
N PRO A 519 54.86 -13.06 -11.37
CA PRO A 519 55.25 -13.17 -12.76
C PRO A 519 54.02 -13.39 -13.66
N ASP A 520 54.17 -12.98 -14.91
CA ASP A 520 53.46 -13.43 -16.12
C ASP A 520 52.35 -12.54 -16.73
N SER A 521 52.54 -12.33 -18.05
CA SER A 521 51.73 -11.70 -19.12
C SER A 521 51.55 -10.18 -19.05
N ILE A 522 52.25 -9.33 -19.82
CA ILE A 522 52.48 -9.20 -21.29
C ILE A 522 51.23 -8.68 -22.04
N GLU A 523 51.44 -7.53 -22.71
CA GLU A 523 50.60 -6.82 -23.70
C GLU A 523 49.38 -6.07 -23.10
N SER A 524 49.13 -4.78 -23.35
CA SER A 524 49.59 -3.83 -24.36
C SER A 524 49.24 -2.40 -23.93
N ASP A 525 50.01 -1.43 -24.43
CA ASP A 525 49.86 0.02 -24.25
C ASP A 525 48.47 0.56 -24.63
N ASP A 526 47.96 1.56 -23.89
CA ASP A 526 47.46 2.81 -24.49
C ASP A 526 47.21 3.89 -23.41
N GLU A 527 47.81 5.05 -23.67
CA GLU A 527 47.78 6.28 -22.87
C GLU A 527 46.39 6.93 -22.87
N PHE A 528 45.88 7.33 -21.70
CA PHE A 528 44.83 8.35 -21.60
C PHE A 528 45.47 9.69 -21.19
N VAL A 529 45.38 10.64 -22.12
CA VAL A 529 45.83 12.02 -21.98
C VAL A 529 44.75 12.84 -21.27
N ASP A 530 45.15 13.50 -20.17
CA ASP A 530 44.38 14.54 -19.50
C ASP A 530 44.17 15.76 -20.41
N ALA A 531 42.96 16.32 -20.40
CA ALA A 531 42.76 17.71 -20.83
C ALA A 531 41.69 18.39 -19.97
N GLN A 532 42.18 19.30 -19.12
CA GLN A 532 41.44 20.40 -18.51
C GLN A 532 40.95 21.37 -19.59
N GLY A 533 39.76 21.94 -19.38
CA GLY A 533 39.17 23.02 -20.18
C GLY A 533 37.78 23.35 -19.69
#